data_AF-A0A954L0A4-F1
#
_entry.id   AF-A0A954L0A4-F1
#
_cell.length_a   1.000
_cell.length_b   1.000
_cell.length_c   1.000
_cell.angle_alpha   90.00
_cell.angle_beta   90.00
_cell.angle_gamma   90.00
#
_symmetry.space_group_name_H-M   'P 1'
#
loop_
_entity.id
_entity.type
_entity.pdbx_description
1 polymer ?
#
loop_
_entity_poly.entity_id
_entity_poly.type
_entity_poly.pdbx_seq_one_letter_code
_entity_poly.pdbx_strand_id
1 'polypeptide(L)'
;MNLTSPKSGLVFRGVNRLLPALFVAGILAAGSYVVMRVESPAAADSDAVADADVGESSDTGNAELTEVTLTPVKFSYAGIQTETAGLRTIEDVRTVSGRLTYDEARHIELRSPVDGVLADVLVKPGDAVAEGQLLAVINSPEVGRARSSVLTAGAAREVVQQRVKRAEEIRGNLGSLFAMLDRKASVEEIERQFSNRSLGSYREDIVAAYSELQLADQLTAAAAPLTETGSLPLRTLRERHNDRHVANARFQSVWETTEFDVQLQKQQLAAEDAAAQRE
;
A
#
# COMPACT_ATOMS: atom_id res chain seq x y z
N MET A 1 30.50 -40.66 35.05
CA MET A 1 30.51 -39.18 35.10
C MET A 1 29.09 -38.70 35.32
N ASN A 2 28.91 -37.95 36.40
CA ASN A 2 27.68 -37.26 36.79
C ASN A 2 27.75 -35.81 36.28
N LEU A 3 26.67 -35.02 36.49
CA LEU A 3 26.54 -33.55 36.31
C LEU A 3 26.09 -33.14 34.87
N THR A 4 25.03 -32.37 34.60
CA THR A 4 24.34 -31.28 35.33
C THR A 4 23.00 -30.95 34.63
N SER A 5 21.89 -30.84 35.36
CA SER A 5 20.71 -29.99 35.03
C SER A 5 20.97 -28.57 35.60
N PRO A 6 20.32 -27.43 35.21
CA PRO A 6 18.87 -27.20 35.38
C PRO A 6 18.22 -25.98 34.62
N LYS A 7 16.96 -25.65 35.01
CA LYS A 7 16.23 -24.34 34.98
C LYS A 7 15.56 -23.94 33.65
N SER A 8 14.23 -23.77 33.57
CA SER A 8 13.36 -22.72 34.15
C SER A 8 12.77 -21.91 32.97
N GLY A 9 11.50 -21.51 32.87
CA GLY A 9 10.41 -21.52 33.82
C GLY A 9 9.08 -21.34 33.07
N LEU A 10 8.06 -21.94 33.65
CA LEU A 10 6.68 -21.96 33.19
C LEU A 10 5.97 -20.74 33.78
N VAL A 11 5.78 -19.65 33.02
CA VAL A 11 4.87 -18.56 33.39
C VAL A 11 4.35 -17.84 32.14
N PHE A 12 3.08 -18.06 31.78
CA PHE A 12 2.21 -17.01 31.21
C PHE A 12 0.74 -17.48 31.30
N ARG A 13 0.04 -17.12 32.38
CA ARG A 13 -0.95 -16.02 32.46
C ARG A 13 -2.10 -16.17 31.45
N GLY A 14 -3.20 -16.74 31.97
CA GLY A 14 -4.51 -16.70 31.32
C GLY A 14 -5.14 -15.31 31.38
N VAL A 15 -5.78 -14.91 30.29
CA VAL A 15 -6.72 -13.79 30.22
C VAL A 15 -7.89 -14.21 29.31
N ASN A 16 -9.09 -14.10 29.88
CA ASN A 16 -10.44 -14.26 29.35
C ASN A 16 -10.64 -14.19 27.82
N ARG A 17 -11.31 -15.21 27.27
CA ARG A 17 -12.07 -15.14 26.00
C ARG A 17 -13.43 -15.85 26.13
N LEU A 18 -14.27 -15.34 27.04
CA LEU A 18 -15.70 -15.66 27.12
C LEU A 18 -16.48 -14.35 26.97
N LEU A 19 -16.48 -13.77 25.77
CA LEU A 19 -17.36 -12.63 25.47
C LEU A 19 -17.90 -12.50 24.03
N PRO A 20 -17.56 -13.35 23.02
CA PRO A 20 -18.29 -13.30 21.74
C PRO A 20 -19.44 -14.32 21.64
N ALA A 21 -19.55 -15.31 22.54
CA ALA A 21 -20.53 -16.39 22.42
C ALA A 21 -21.98 -16.00 22.79
N LEU A 22 -22.18 -14.93 23.58
CA LEU A 22 -23.51 -14.49 24.03
C LEU A 22 -24.22 -13.54 23.06
N PHE A 23 -23.50 -12.96 22.08
CA PHE A 23 -24.08 -11.99 21.14
C PHE A 23 -24.66 -12.64 19.87
N VAL A 24 -24.17 -13.83 19.49
CA VAL A 24 -24.64 -14.57 18.30
C VAL A 24 -25.94 -15.33 18.57
N ALA A 25 -26.19 -15.76 19.81
CA ALA A 25 -27.44 -16.42 20.20
C ALA A 25 -28.65 -15.46 20.23
N GLY A 26 -28.44 -14.16 20.47
CA GLY A 26 -29.51 -13.15 20.50
C GLY A 26 -30.08 -12.77 19.12
N ILE A 27 -29.26 -12.86 18.06
CA ILE A 27 -29.67 -12.45 16.71
C ILE A 27 -30.43 -13.57 15.97
N LEU A 28 -30.16 -14.83 16.31
CA LEU A 28 -30.86 -15.99 15.73
C LEU A 28 -32.29 -16.19 16.28
N ALA A 29 -32.57 -15.78 17.52
CA ALA A 29 -33.91 -15.88 18.12
C ALA A 29 -34.89 -14.80 17.61
N ALA A 30 -34.40 -13.60 17.26
CA ALA A 30 -35.23 -12.53 16.73
C ALA A 30 -35.65 -12.75 15.26
N GLY A 31 -34.80 -13.41 14.46
CA GLY A 31 -35.08 -13.72 13.05
C GLY A 31 -36.16 -14.79 12.84
N SER A 32 -36.30 -15.74 13.77
CA SER A 32 -37.32 -16.81 13.67
C SER A 32 -38.73 -16.36 14.06
N TYR A 33 -38.89 -15.23 14.75
CA TYR A 33 -40.20 -14.75 15.19
C TYR A 33 -40.93 -13.90 14.14
N VAL A 34 -40.18 -13.25 13.23
CA VAL A 34 -40.74 -12.34 12.21
C VAL A 34 -41.23 -13.06 10.95
N VAL A 35 -40.72 -14.26 10.67
CA VAL A 35 -41.09 -15.04 9.46
C VAL A 35 -42.41 -15.82 9.63
N MET A 36 -42.97 -15.92 10.84
CA MET A 36 -44.17 -16.72 11.09
C MET A 36 -45.49 -15.89 11.15
N ARG A 37 -45.47 -14.62 10.73
CA ARG A 37 -46.63 -13.72 10.89
C ARG A 37 -47.03 -12.88 9.68
N VAL A 38 -46.40 -13.06 8.52
CA VAL A 38 -46.71 -12.25 7.33
C VAL A 38 -46.67 -13.15 6.10
N GLU A 39 -47.86 -13.48 5.60
CA GLU A 39 -48.31 -13.28 4.21
C GLU A 39 -49.33 -14.38 3.84
N SER A 40 -50.60 -13.99 3.79
CA SER A 40 -51.59 -14.62 2.91
C SER A 40 -52.56 -13.53 2.48
N PRO A 41 -52.63 -13.26 1.16
CA PRO A 41 -53.86 -12.73 0.60
C PRO A 41 -54.21 -13.39 -0.74
N ALA A 42 -55.48 -13.78 -0.89
CA ALA A 42 -56.25 -13.61 -2.13
C ALA A 42 -57.75 -13.77 -1.85
N ALA A 43 -58.50 -12.70 -2.15
CA ALA A 43 -59.97 -12.62 -2.25
C ALA A 43 -60.46 -13.40 -3.50
N ALA A 44 -61.75 -13.70 -3.77
CA ALA A 44 -63.00 -13.01 -3.43
C ALA A 44 -64.24 -13.92 -3.66
N ASP A 45 -65.34 -13.54 -2.97
CA ASP A 45 -66.78 -13.59 -3.28
C ASP A 45 -67.51 -14.89 -3.70
N SER A 46 -68.50 -15.27 -2.88
CA SER A 46 -69.94 -15.18 -3.26
C SER A 46 -70.87 -15.43 -2.05
N ASP A 47 -72.01 -14.74 -2.10
CA ASP A 47 -72.98 -14.42 -1.05
C ASP A 47 -73.70 -15.56 -0.28
N ALA A 48 -74.17 -15.10 0.88
CA ALA A 48 -75.09 -15.64 1.88
C ALA A 48 -76.35 -16.38 1.41
N VAL A 49 -76.83 -17.35 2.23
CA VAL A 49 -78.18 -17.29 2.83
C VAL A 49 -78.37 -18.23 4.06
N ALA A 50 -78.91 -17.64 5.13
CA ALA A 50 -79.97 -18.10 6.05
C ALA A 50 -79.82 -19.33 6.98
N ASP A 51 -79.94 -19.02 8.28
CA ASP A 51 -80.65 -19.71 9.38
C ASP A 51 -81.39 -21.02 9.09
N ALA A 52 -81.17 -22.04 9.93
CA ALA A 52 -82.14 -22.43 10.96
C ALA A 52 -81.63 -23.59 11.84
N ASP A 53 -82.03 -23.46 13.10
CA ASP A 53 -81.86 -24.26 14.31
C ASP A 53 -82.30 -25.74 14.25
N VAL A 54 -81.68 -26.55 15.11
CA VAL A 54 -82.27 -27.47 16.11
C VAL A 54 -81.31 -28.64 16.36
N GLY A 55 -80.85 -28.74 17.61
CA GLY A 55 -80.07 -29.87 18.11
C GLY A 55 -80.88 -31.15 18.27
N GLU A 56 -80.20 -32.28 18.41
CA GLU A 56 -80.16 -33.02 19.67
C GLU A 56 -79.12 -34.16 19.60
N SER A 57 -78.31 -34.25 20.66
CA SER A 57 -77.84 -35.48 21.34
C SER A 57 -77.19 -36.61 20.52
N SER A 58 -76.06 -37.20 20.90
CA SER A 58 -75.28 -37.14 22.13
C SER A 58 -74.05 -38.03 21.92
N ASP A 59 -72.91 -37.50 22.35
CA ASP A 59 -71.72 -38.15 22.92
C ASP A 59 -71.68 -39.70 22.97
N THR A 60 -70.55 -40.28 22.54
CA THR A 60 -69.50 -40.74 23.48
C THR A 60 -68.38 -41.48 22.73
N GLY A 61 -67.14 -41.04 22.98
CA GLY A 61 -66.05 -41.97 23.29
C GLY A 61 -65.14 -42.40 22.15
N ASN A 62 -64.22 -41.52 21.76
CA ASN A 62 -62.96 -41.96 21.15
C ASN A 62 -62.08 -42.58 22.25
N ALA A 63 -62.25 -43.88 22.48
CA ALA A 63 -61.39 -44.68 23.35
C ALA A 63 -60.53 -45.61 22.47
N GLU A 64 -59.24 -45.62 22.81
CA GLU A 64 -58.13 -46.30 22.15
C GLU A 64 -58.44 -47.78 21.80
N LEU A 65 -58.66 -48.07 20.52
CA LEU A 65 -58.88 -49.44 20.01
C LEU A 65 -57.54 -50.18 19.89
N THR A 66 -57.11 -50.87 20.97
CA THR A 66 -55.88 -51.69 20.96
C THR A 66 -56.15 -53.20 21.07
N GLU A 67 -57.40 -53.62 21.28
CA GLU A 67 -57.76 -55.04 21.41
C GLU A 67 -59.05 -55.38 20.65
N VAL A 68 -59.02 -56.50 19.90
CA VAL A 68 -60.17 -57.05 19.18
C VAL A 68 -60.41 -58.47 19.65
N THR A 69 -61.48 -58.70 20.39
CA THR A 69 -61.87 -60.03 20.87
C THR A 69 -62.78 -60.72 19.84
N LEU A 70 -62.34 -61.84 19.26
CA LEU A 70 -63.13 -62.64 18.33
C LEU A 70 -63.65 -63.91 19.01
N THR A 71 -64.92 -64.26 18.76
CA THR A 71 -65.50 -65.53 19.20
C THR A 71 -64.93 -66.71 18.40
N PRO A 72 -64.86 -67.92 18.97
CA PRO A 72 -64.19 -69.08 18.34
C PRO A 72 -64.74 -69.42 16.95
N VAL A 73 -66.04 -69.21 16.73
CA VAL A 73 -66.70 -69.41 15.43
C VAL A 73 -66.23 -68.39 14.40
N LYS A 74 -66.09 -67.11 14.79
CA LYS A 74 -65.60 -66.05 13.90
C LYS A 74 -64.10 -66.22 13.60
N PHE A 75 -63.31 -66.71 14.55
CA PHE A 75 -61.89 -67.01 14.34
C PHE A 75 -61.69 -68.13 13.31
N SER A 76 -62.49 -69.20 13.40
CA SER A 76 -62.45 -70.32 12.44
C SER A 76 -62.95 -69.96 11.04
N TYR A 77 -63.99 -69.13 10.92
CA TYR A 77 -64.46 -68.62 9.61
C TYR A 77 -63.49 -67.61 8.98
N ALA A 78 -62.72 -66.89 9.80
CA ALA A 78 -61.78 -65.86 9.35
C ALA A 78 -60.43 -66.43 8.85
N GLY A 79 -60.18 -67.73 9.01
CA GLY A 79 -58.98 -68.40 8.46
C GLY A 79 -57.66 -67.93 9.06
N ILE A 80 -57.67 -67.40 10.28
CA ILE A 80 -56.49 -66.81 10.94
C ILE A 80 -55.52 -67.92 11.35
N GLN A 81 -54.29 -67.87 10.82
CA GLN A 81 -53.18 -68.74 11.21
C GLN A 81 -52.21 -67.97 12.10
N THR A 82 -51.85 -68.56 13.24
CA THR A 82 -50.84 -68.02 14.15
C THR A 82 -49.57 -68.85 14.07
N GLU A 83 -48.43 -68.17 13.96
CA GLU A 83 -47.10 -68.79 14.01
C GLU A 83 -46.29 -68.12 15.13
N THR A 84 -45.46 -68.88 15.84
CA THR A 84 -44.60 -68.33 16.90
C THR A 84 -43.52 -67.46 16.27
N ALA A 85 -43.43 -66.19 16.68
CA ALA A 85 -42.42 -65.27 16.18
C ALA A 85 -41.01 -65.79 16.49
N GLY A 86 -40.25 -66.12 15.44
CA GLY A 86 -38.87 -66.55 15.52
C GLY A 86 -37.91 -65.42 15.16
N LEU A 87 -36.83 -65.26 15.93
CA LEU A 87 -35.73 -64.37 15.57
C LEU A 87 -35.05 -64.91 14.31
N ARG A 88 -35.07 -64.12 13.24
CA ARG A 88 -34.33 -64.38 12.00
C ARG A 88 -33.39 -63.21 11.74
N THR A 89 -32.15 -63.52 11.36
CA THR A 89 -31.22 -62.50 10.86
C THR A 89 -31.72 -62.04 9.49
N ILE A 90 -32.13 -60.78 9.41
CA ILE A 90 -32.46 -60.11 8.15
C ILE A 90 -31.16 -59.49 7.64
N GLU A 91 -30.68 -59.93 6.49
CA GLU A 91 -29.61 -59.23 5.78
C GLU A 91 -30.23 -58.00 5.12
N ASP A 92 -30.14 -56.84 5.80
CA ASP A 92 -30.63 -55.56 5.29
C ASP A 92 -29.61 -54.95 4.31
N VAL A 93 -29.44 -55.60 3.16
CA VAL A 93 -28.65 -55.05 2.05
C VAL A 93 -29.54 -54.14 1.21
N ARG A 94 -29.41 -52.82 1.43
CA ARG A 94 -30.13 -51.81 0.66
C ARG A 94 -29.21 -51.20 -0.40
N THR A 95 -29.55 -51.42 -1.66
CA THR A 95 -28.91 -50.72 -2.78
C THR A 95 -29.45 -49.30 -2.86
N VAL A 96 -28.61 -48.32 -2.52
CA VAL A 96 -28.92 -46.89 -2.64
C VAL A 96 -28.10 -46.27 -3.77
N SER A 97 -28.70 -45.34 -4.51
CA SER A 97 -27.95 -44.54 -5.47
C SER A 97 -27.08 -43.52 -4.73
N GLY A 98 -25.77 -43.60 -4.96
CA GLY A 98 -24.79 -42.64 -4.45
C GLY A 98 -24.06 -41.93 -5.57
N ARG A 99 -23.54 -40.73 -5.29
CA ARG A 99 -22.62 -40.01 -6.17
C ARG A 99 -21.28 -39.86 -5.46
N LEU A 100 -20.21 -40.25 -6.13
CA LEU A 100 -18.86 -39.93 -5.69
C LEU A 100 -18.58 -38.46 -5.99
N THR A 101 -18.27 -37.69 -4.96
CA THR A 101 -17.83 -36.31 -5.06
C THR A 101 -16.36 -36.22 -4.66
N TYR A 102 -15.69 -35.14 -5.07
CA TYR A 102 -14.34 -34.87 -4.61
C TYR A 102 -14.35 -34.61 -3.10
N ASP A 103 -13.25 -34.99 -2.44
CA ASP A 103 -12.94 -34.52 -1.10
C ASP A 103 -12.54 -33.04 -1.20
N GLU A 104 -13.41 -32.14 -0.74
CA GLU A 104 -13.20 -30.69 -0.78
C GLU A 104 -11.92 -30.28 -0.03
N ALA A 105 -11.47 -31.07 0.96
CA ALA A 105 -10.21 -30.80 1.68
C ALA A 105 -8.96 -31.11 0.84
N ARG A 106 -9.08 -31.87 -0.24
CA ARG A 106 -7.99 -32.27 -1.15
C ARG A 106 -8.14 -31.71 -2.56
N HIS A 107 -9.11 -30.82 -2.76
CA HIS A 107 -9.37 -30.17 -4.03
C HIS A 107 -9.06 -28.67 -3.92
N ILE A 108 -8.19 -28.16 -4.80
CA ILE A 108 -7.83 -26.74 -4.86
C ILE A 108 -7.99 -26.26 -6.29
N GLU A 109 -8.74 -25.16 -6.47
CA GLU A 109 -8.84 -24.44 -7.73
C GLU A 109 -7.70 -23.42 -7.82
N LEU A 110 -6.81 -23.58 -8.80
CA LEU A 110 -5.71 -22.63 -9.03
C LEU A 110 -6.18 -21.50 -9.93
N ARG A 111 -6.04 -20.27 -9.45
CA ARG A 111 -6.34 -19.04 -10.21
C ARG A 111 -5.07 -18.23 -10.41
N SER A 112 -4.97 -17.58 -11.56
CA SER A 112 -3.87 -16.65 -11.82
C SER A 112 -3.99 -15.43 -10.91
N PRO A 113 -2.88 -14.96 -10.29
CA PRO A 113 -2.89 -13.73 -9.50
C PRO A 113 -2.97 -12.47 -10.37
N VAL A 114 -2.72 -12.59 -11.68
CA VAL A 114 -2.69 -11.48 -12.64
C VAL A 114 -3.38 -11.85 -13.94
N ASP A 115 -3.98 -10.85 -14.59
CA ASP A 115 -4.52 -11.02 -15.94
C ASP A 115 -3.38 -11.10 -16.96
N GLY A 116 -3.50 -11.99 -17.93
CA GLY A 116 -2.47 -12.21 -18.93
C GLY A 116 -2.81 -13.26 -19.96
N VAL A 117 -1.87 -13.46 -20.88
CA VAL A 117 -1.96 -14.50 -21.91
C VAL A 117 -1.16 -15.70 -21.45
N LEU A 118 -1.78 -16.88 -21.50
CA LEU A 118 -1.11 -18.15 -21.23
C LEU A 118 -0.06 -18.41 -22.32
N ALA A 119 1.21 -18.38 -21.95
CA ALA A 119 2.33 -18.51 -22.88
C ALA A 119 2.67 -19.98 -23.12
N ASP A 120 2.67 -20.79 -22.05
CA ASP A 120 2.97 -22.21 -22.14
C ASP A 120 2.26 -22.99 -21.04
N VAL A 121 1.93 -24.25 -21.32
CA VAL A 121 1.27 -25.19 -20.40
C VAL A 121 2.11 -26.44 -20.34
N LEU A 122 2.74 -26.68 -19.18
CA LEU A 122 3.74 -27.73 -19.02
C LEU A 122 3.16 -29.05 -18.50
N VAL A 123 1.90 -29.04 -18.05
CA VAL A 123 1.22 -30.20 -17.47
C VAL A 123 -0.11 -30.48 -18.16
N LYS A 124 -0.47 -31.75 -18.27
CA LYS A 124 -1.74 -32.19 -18.86
C LYS A 124 -2.67 -32.75 -17.79
N PRO A 125 -4.00 -32.76 -18.04
CA PRO A 125 -4.94 -33.42 -17.14
C PRO A 125 -4.56 -34.89 -16.92
N GLY A 126 -4.42 -35.29 -15.66
CA GLY A 126 -4.03 -36.65 -15.26
C GLY A 126 -2.55 -36.81 -14.88
N ASP A 127 -1.71 -35.81 -15.14
CA ASP A 127 -0.32 -35.83 -14.71
C ASP A 127 -0.22 -35.66 -13.18
N ALA A 128 0.63 -36.49 -12.55
CA ALA A 128 0.95 -36.32 -11.14
C ALA A 128 1.93 -35.15 -10.96
N VAL A 129 1.57 -34.19 -10.12
CA VAL A 129 2.36 -32.98 -9.85
C VAL A 129 2.74 -32.88 -8.38
N ALA A 130 3.94 -32.38 -8.10
CA ALA A 130 4.41 -32.09 -6.75
C ALA A 130 4.13 -30.63 -6.36
N GLU A 131 4.14 -30.35 -5.05
CA GLU A 131 4.04 -28.98 -4.54
C GLU A 131 5.20 -28.11 -5.08
N GLY A 132 4.87 -26.93 -5.59
CA GLY A 132 5.85 -26.00 -6.17
C GLY A 132 6.28 -26.30 -7.61
N GLN A 133 5.74 -27.35 -8.25
CA GLN A 133 6.01 -27.64 -9.65
C GLN A 133 5.41 -26.57 -10.57
N LEU A 134 6.17 -26.15 -11.58
CA LEU A 134 5.71 -25.20 -12.60
C LEU A 134 4.64 -25.87 -13.48
N LEU A 135 3.43 -25.33 -13.46
CA LEU A 135 2.30 -25.85 -14.24
C LEU A 135 2.11 -25.10 -15.57
N ALA A 136 2.23 -23.77 -15.54
CA ALA A 136 2.06 -22.92 -16.71
C ALA A 136 2.83 -21.61 -16.56
N VAL A 137 3.14 -20.98 -17.70
CA VAL A 137 3.76 -19.65 -17.77
C VAL A 137 2.74 -18.66 -18.32
N ILE A 138 2.54 -17.54 -17.63
CA ILE A 138 1.59 -16.49 -18.01
C ILE A 138 2.37 -15.21 -18.28
N ASN A 139 2.16 -14.62 -19.46
CA ASN A 139 2.69 -13.31 -19.81
C ASN A 139 1.64 -12.24 -19.51
N SER A 140 1.88 -11.45 -18.47
CA SER A 140 1.02 -10.32 -18.10
C SER A 140 1.60 -8.99 -18.61
N PRO A 141 0.88 -8.25 -19.46
CA PRO A 141 1.30 -6.92 -19.88
C PRO A 141 1.26 -5.90 -18.72
N GLU A 142 0.41 -6.11 -17.70
CA GLU A 142 0.33 -5.24 -16.53
C GLU A 142 1.63 -5.30 -15.71
N VAL A 143 2.13 -6.51 -15.44
CA VAL A 143 3.42 -6.73 -14.75
C VAL A 143 4.57 -6.10 -15.53
N GLY A 144 4.54 -6.20 -16.87
CA GLY A 144 5.52 -5.54 -17.74
C GLY A 144 5.51 -4.01 -17.59
N ARG A 145 4.33 -3.39 -17.58
CA ARG A 145 4.18 -1.94 -17.36
C ARG A 145 4.64 -1.52 -15.97
N ALA A 146 4.25 -2.27 -14.94
CA ALA A 146 4.68 -2.01 -13.56
C ALA A 146 6.21 -2.07 -13.43
N ARG A 147 6.85 -3.08 -14.02
CA ARG A 147 8.32 -3.19 -14.04
C ARG A 147 8.98 -2.01 -14.77
N SER A 148 8.44 -1.63 -15.93
CA SER A 148 8.95 -0.48 -16.70
C SER A 148 8.80 0.84 -15.92
N SER A 149 7.67 1.02 -15.24
CA SER A 149 7.42 2.17 -14.37
C SER A 149 8.44 2.27 -13.24
N VAL A 150 8.71 1.16 -12.54
CA VAL A 150 9.72 1.12 -11.46
C VAL A 150 11.12 1.44 -11.99
N LEU A 151 11.51 0.89 -13.14
CA LEU A 151 12.81 1.18 -13.75
C LEU A 151 12.93 2.66 -14.16
N THR A 152 11.86 3.23 -14.72
CA THR A 152 11.83 4.64 -15.12
C THR A 152 11.88 5.56 -13.90
N ALA A 153 11.13 5.26 -12.84
CA ALA A 153 11.15 6.00 -11.59
C ALA A 153 12.53 5.92 -10.91
N GLY A 154 13.15 4.74 -10.89
CA GLY A 154 14.51 4.56 -10.38
C GLY A 154 15.55 5.40 -11.13
N ALA A 155 15.50 5.40 -12.47
CA ALA A 155 16.38 6.23 -13.28
C ALA A 155 16.15 7.74 -13.07
N ALA A 156 14.89 8.17 -12.98
CA ALA A 156 14.54 9.56 -12.69
C ALA A 156 15.09 10.00 -11.32
N ARG A 157 14.96 9.15 -10.30
CA ARG A 157 15.51 9.39 -8.96
C ARG A 157 17.03 9.52 -8.97
N GLU A 158 17.74 8.68 -9.72
CA GLU A 158 19.20 8.76 -9.83
C GLU A 158 19.65 10.12 -10.41
N VAL A 159 18.96 10.62 -11.44
CA VAL A 159 19.25 11.93 -12.03
C VAL A 159 19.05 13.06 -11.01
N VAL A 160 17.97 13.02 -10.23
CA VAL A 160 17.72 14.01 -9.16
C VAL A 160 18.81 13.96 -8.10
N GLN A 161 19.21 12.76 -7.66
CA GLN A 161 20.29 12.60 -6.68
C GLN A 161 21.63 13.14 -7.18
N GLN A 162 21.97 12.91 -8.46
CA GLN A 162 23.18 13.48 -9.05
C GLN A 162 23.13 15.02 -9.11
N ARG A 163 21.96 15.59 -9.41
CA ARG A 163 21.75 17.06 -9.38
C ARG A 163 21.93 17.64 -7.99
N VAL A 164 21.36 17.01 -6.96
CA VAL A 164 21.52 17.42 -5.55
C VAL A 164 23.00 17.41 -5.17
N LYS A 165 23.70 16.28 -5.41
CA LYS A 165 25.14 16.16 -5.09
C LYS A 165 25.97 17.26 -5.77
N ARG A 166 25.75 17.48 -7.07
CA ARG A 166 26.45 18.54 -7.82
C ARG A 166 26.16 19.93 -7.25
N ALA A 167 24.92 20.22 -6.87
CA ALA A 167 24.57 21.52 -6.29
C ALA A 167 25.21 21.72 -4.91
N GLU A 168 25.31 20.67 -4.09
CA GLU A 168 26.01 20.73 -2.81
C GLU A 168 27.51 20.98 -2.98
N GLU A 169 28.15 20.33 -3.97
CA GLU A 169 29.55 20.57 -4.33
C GLU A 169 29.79 22.02 -4.77
N ILE A 170 28.94 22.53 -5.68
CA ILE A 170 29.03 23.92 -6.15
C ILE A 170 28.86 24.89 -4.98
N ARG A 171 27.87 24.68 -4.11
CA ARG A 171 27.65 25.51 -2.93
C ARG A 171 28.86 25.50 -1.97
N GLY A 172 29.44 24.33 -1.72
CA GLY A 172 30.63 24.21 -0.87
C GLY A 172 31.85 24.91 -1.46
N ASN A 173 32.05 24.78 -2.78
CA ASN A 173 33.11 25.46 -3.50
C ASN A 173 32.90 26.99 -3.49
N LEU A 174 31.67 27.45 -3.71
CA LEU A 174 31.33 28.86 -3.69
C LEU A 174 31.52 29.48 -2.29
N GLY A 175 31.15 28.77 -1.22
CA GLY A 175 31.46 29.23 0.15
C GLY A 175 32.96 29.39 0.40
N SER A 176 33.78 28.50 -0.18
CA SER A 176 35.24 28.63 -0.13
C SER A 176 35.74 29.83 -0.95
N LEU A 177 35.12 30.10 -2.10
CA LEU A 177 35.44 31.25 -2.96
C LEU A 177 35.11 32.56 -2.24
N PHE A 178 33.91 32.67 -1.68
CA PHE A 178 33.47 33.80 -0.88
C PHE A 178 34.42 34.08 0.31
N ALA A 179 34.89 33.04 1.00
CA ALA A 179 35.88 33.20 2.06
C ALA A 179 37.25 33.73 1.57
N MET A 180 37.66 33.43 0.33
CA MET A 180 38.87 33.99 -0.26
C MET A 180 38.69 35.44 -0.73
N LEU A 181 37.51 35.75 -1.26
CA LEU A 181 37.15 37.11 -1.69
C LEU A 181 37.07 38.07 -0.50
N ASP A 182 36.52 37.62 0.64
CA ASP A 182 36.47 38.40 1.88
C ASP A 182 37.87 38.74 2.43
N ARG A 183 38.82 37.81 2.24
CA ARG A 183 40.25 38.02 2.58
C ARG A 183 41.01 38.87 1.55
N LYS A 184 40.34 39.36 0.50
CA LYS A 184 40.92 40.12 -0.61
C LYS A 184 42.09 39.40 -1.29
N ALA A 185 41.97 38.09 -1.48
CA ALA A 185 42.96 37.31 -2.21
C ALA A 185 43.13 37.85 -3.65
N SER A 186 44.32 37.68 -4.23
CA SER A 186 44.54 38.09 -5.62
C SER A 186 43.74 37.21 -6.59
N VAL A 187 43.41 37.77 -7.76
CA VAL A 187 42.64 37.06 -8.78
C VAL A 187 43.38 35.79 -9.25
N GLU A 188 44.71 35.85 -9.35
CA GLU A 188 45.54 34.71 -9.77
C GLU A 188 45.49 33.55 -8.77
N GLU A 189 45.48 33.85 -7.46
CA GLU A 189 45.39 32.83 -6.43
C GLU A 189 44.02 32.13 -6.48
N ILE A 190 42.96 32.90 -6.70
CA ILE A 190 41.60 32.39 -6.87
C ILE A 190 41.53 31.49 -8.11
N GLU A 191 42.00 31.93 -9.26
CA GLU A 191 42.00 31.13 -10.48
C GLU A 191 42.80 29.83 -10.33
N ARG A 192 43.95 29.88 -9.65
CA ARG A 192 44.78 28.71 -9.40
C ARG A 192 44.05 27.68 -8.54
N GLN A 193 43.44 28.08 -7.42
CA GLN A 193 42.77 27.16 -6.50
C GLN A 193 41.45 26.61 -7.04
N PHE A 194 40.74 27.38 -7.86
CA PHE A 194 39.44 26.99 -8.42
C PHE A 194 39.51 26.48 -9.87
N SER A 195 40.70 26.38 -10.45
CA SER A 195 40.93 25.84 -11.80
C SER A 195 40.28 24.46 -12.03
N ASN A 196 40.39 23.57 -11.04
CA ASN A 196 39.86 22.20 -11.09
C ASN A 196 38.58 21.99 -10.27
N ARG A 197 37.88 23.07 -9.86
CA ARG A 197 36.66 22.97 -9.05
C ARG A 197 35.43 23.40 -9.83
N SER A 198 34.33 22.68 -9.63
CA SER A 198 33.05 23.02 -10.24
C SER A 198 32.40 24.17 -9.48
N LEU A 199 32.37 25.35 -10.09
CA LEU A 199 31.65 26.54 -9.63
C LEU A 199 30.44 26.89 -10.51
N GLY A 200 30.24 26.16 -11.62
CA GLY A 200 29.18 26.44 -12.59
C GLY A 200 29.38 27.77 -13.32
N SER A 201 28.27 28.38 -13.75
CA SER A 201 28.25 29.69 -14.42
C SER A 201 28.65 30.83 -13.49
N TYR A 202 28.41 30.69 -12.18
CA TYR A 202 28.70 31.72 -11.17
C TYR A 202 30.17 32.16 -11.13
N ARG A 203 31.10 31.30 -11.59
CA ARG A 203 32.52 31.65 -11.71
C ARG A 203 32.73 32.83 -12.63
N GLU A 204 32.07 32.84 -13.79
CA GLU A 204 32.24 33.89 -14.79
C GLU A 204 31.83 35.24 -14.21
N ASP A 205 30.63 35.31 -13.64
CA ASP A 205 30.08 36.56 -13.10
C ASP A 205 30.87 37.09 -11.90
N ILE A 206 31.16 36.23 -10.92
CA ILE A 206 31.83 36.65 -9.68
C ILE A 206 33.28 37.04 -9.96
N VAL A 207 34.04 36.22 -10.70
CA VAL A 207 35.46 36.50 -10.96
C VAL A 207 35.59 37.73 -11.86
N ALA A 208 34.72 37.91 -12.85
CA ALA A 208 34.71 39.12 -13.68
C ALA A 208 34.42 40.38 -12.86
N ALA A 209 33.35 40.38 -12.06
CA ALA A 209 32.99 41.53 -11.22
C ALA A 209 34.07 41.85 -10.18
N TYR A 210 34.70 40.82 -9.60
CA TYR A 210 35.79 41.00 -8.65
C TYR A 210 37.06 41.55 -9.32
N SER A 211 37.39 41.08 -10.52
CA SER A 211 38.55 41.56 -11.28
C SER A 211 38.40 43.03 -11.67
N GLU A 212 37.19 43.44 -12.08
CA GLU A 212 36.87 44.84 -12.34
C GLU A 212 37.02 45.71 -11.09
N LEU A 213 36.55 45.24 -9.92
CA LEU A 213 36.71 45.93 -8.65
C LEU A 213 38.19 46.08 -8.26
N GLN A 214 38.98 45.01 -8.36
CA GLN A 214 40.42 45.06 -8.09
C GLN A 214 41.14 46.06 -8.99
N LEU A 215 40.82 46.09 -10.28
CA LEU A 215 41.40 47.06 -11.21
C LEU A 215 41.03 48.49 -10.82
N ALA A 216 39.76 48.76 -10.49
CA ALA A 216 39.32 50.08 -10.06
C ALA A 216 39.98 50.53 -8.74
N ASP A 217 40.17 49.60 -7.81
CA ASP A 217 40.93 49.82 -6.57
C ASP A 217 42.39 50.20 -6.86
N GLN A 218 43.07 49.45 -7.73
CA GLN A 218 44.47 49.72 -8.12
C GLN A 218 44.61 51.08 -8.82
N LEU A 219 43.72 51.41 -9.75
CA LEU A 219 43.74 52.70 -10.47
C LEU A 219 43.48 53.88 -9.52
N THR A 220 42.58 53.73 -8.55
CA THR A 220 42.30 54.75 -7.54
C THR A 220 43.50 54.94 -6.60
N ALA A 221 44.09 53.84 -6.14
CA ALA A 221 45.28 53.86 -5.28
C ALA A 221 46.49 54.49 -5.98
N ALA A 222 46.69 54.22 -7.28
CA ALA A 222 47.76 54.83 -8.07
C ALA A 222 47.54 56.33 -8.34
N ALA A 223 46.28 56.78 -8.46
CA ALA A 223 45.95 58.18 -8.74
C ALA A 223 46.11 59.10 -7.51
N ALA A 224 45.84 58.59 -6.29
CA ALA A 224 45.89 59.39 -5.06
C ALA A 224 47.22 60.16 -4.85
N PRO A 225 48.41 59.52 -4.84
CA PRO A 225 49.67 60.23 -4.61
C PRO A 225 50.01 61.20 -5.75
N LEU A 226 49.61 60.91 -6.99
CA LEU A 226 49.86 61.75 -8.16
C LEU A 226 49.04 63.05 -8.12
N THR A 227 47.85 63.02 -7.53
CA THR A 227 47.04 64.23 -7.28
C THR A 227 47.63 65.06 -6.14
N GLU A 228 48.13 64.44 -5.07
CA GLU A 228 48.82 65.14 -3.98
C GLU A 228 50.08 65.87 -4.46
N THR A 229 50.80 65.26 -5.40
CA THR A 229 52.00 65.86 -6.03
C THR A 229 51.64 66.90 -7.11
N GLY A 230 50.35 67.16 -7.35
CA GLY A 230 49.86 68.10 -8.37
C GLY A 230 50.00 67.64 -9.83
N SER A 231 50.44 66.40 -10.07
CA SER A 231 50.66 65.84 -11.41
C SER A 231 49.38 65.31 -12.07
N LEU A 232 48.33 65.04 -11.29
CA LEU A 232 47.00 64.68 -11.78
C LEU A 232 45.91 65.64 -11.26
N PRO A 233 44.93 66.06 -12.08
CA PRO A 233 43.81 66.87 -11.63
C PRO A 233 42.95 66.17 -10.57
N LEU A 234 42.46 66.91 -9.56
CA LEU A 234 41.54 66.39 -8.54
C LEU A 234 40.24 65.82 -9.13
N ARG A 235 39.79 66.35 -10.27
CA ARG A 235 38.64 65.82 -11.01
C ARG A 235 38.84 64.36 -11.40
N THR A 236 40.03 64.00 -11.90
CA THR A 236 40.36 62.64 -12.32
C THR A 236 40.31 61.68 -11.14
N LEU A 237 40.82 62.09 -9.97
CA LEU A 237 40.72 61.28 -8.74
C LEU A 237 39.25 61.06 -8.32
N ARG A 238 38.40 62.08 -8.42
CA ARG A 238 36.95 61.94 -8.13
C ARG A 238 36.26 61.00 -9.13
N GLU A 239 36.59 61.09 -10.41
CA GLU A 239 36.09 60.17 -11.44
C GLU A 239 36.51 58.72 -11.11
N ARG A 240 37.79 58.47 -10.77
CA ARG A 240 38.26 57.14 -10.33
C ARG A 240 37.54 56.61 -9.09
N HIS A 241 37.32 57.47 -8.09
CA HIS A 241 36.54 57.09 -6.92
C HIS A 241 35.12 56.67 -7.30
N ASN A 242 34.47 57.41 -8.19
CA ASN A 242 33.13 57.04 -8.67
C ASN A 242 33.15 55.72 -9.44
N ASP A 243 34.12 55.50 -10.33
CA ASP A 243 34.28 54.25 -11.07
C ASP A 243 34.45 53.06 -10.11
N ARG A 244 35.28 53.22 -9.07
CA ARG A 244 35.44 52.23 -7.99
C ARG A 244 34.13 51.99 -7.24
N HIS A 245 33.38 53.04 -6.90
CA HIS A 245 32.09 52.90 -6.23
C HIS A 245 31.09 52.11 -7.09
N VAL A 246 31.06 52.36 -8.41
CA VAL A 246 30.22 51.61 -9.37
C VAL A 246 30.66 50.15 -9.46
N ALA A 247 31.97 49.89 -9.58
CA ALA A 247 32.51 48.53 -9.63
C ALA A 247 32.20 47.74 -8.33
N ASN A 248 32.31 48.39 -7.17
CA ASN A 248 31.96 47.76 -5.89
C ASN A 248 30.46 47.45 -5.80
N ALA A 249 29.58 48.37 -6.23
CA ALA A 249 28.14 48.13 -6.27
C ALA A 249 27.79 46.95 -7.19
N ARG A 250 28.46 46.85 -8.36
CA ARG A 250 28.31 45.72 -9.28
C ARG A 250 28.73 44.41 -8.64
N PHE A 251 29.90 44.36 -8.00
CA PHE A 251 30.38 43.18 -7.29
C PHE A 251 29.41 42.73 -6.18
N GLN A 252 28.94 43.66 -5.36
CA GLN A 252 27.96 43.37 -4.30
C GLN A 252 26.64 42.83 -4.87
N SER A 253 26.15 43.42 -5.96
CA SER A 253 24.94 42.93 -6.62
C SER A 253 25.09 41.50 -7.16
N VAL A 254 26.23 41.18 -7.78
CA VAL A 254 26.53 39.82 -8.26
C VAL A 254 26.66 38.85 -7.09
N TRP A 255 27.29 39.27 -5.99
CA TRP A 255 27.40 38.48 -4.76
C TRP A 255 26.02 38.11 -4.21
N GLU A 256 25.18 39.11 -3.94
CA GLU A 256 23.84 38.92 -3.37
C GLU A 256 22.95 38.05 -4.27
N THR A 257 23.02 38.30 -5.59
CA THR A 257 22.27 37.49 -6.57
C THR A 257 22.72 36.04 -6.55
N THR A 258 24.03 35.80 -6.53
CA THR A 258 24.57 34.44 -6.49
C THR A 258 24.21 33.72 -5.19
N GLU A 259 24.30 34.40 -4.04
CA GLU A 259 23.92 33.83 -2.75
C GLU A 259 22.44 33.45 -2.72
N PHE A 260 21.58 34.34 -3.23
CA PHE A 260 20.15 34.09 -3.34
C PHE A 260 19.84 32.91 -4.27
N ASP A 261 20.43 32.88 -5.47
CA ASP A 261 20.20 31.83 -6.46
C ASP A 261 20.62 30.46 -5.93
N VAL A 262 21.76 30.38 -5.25
CA VAL A 262 22.25 29.13 -4.67
C VAL A 262 21.34 28.65 -3.53
N GLN A 263 20.82 29.57 -2.73
CA GLN A 263 19.87 29.23 -1.67
C GLN A 263 18.51 28.79 -2.24
N LEU A 264 18.03 29.45 -3.29
CA LEU A 264 16.81 29.06 -3.99
C LEU A 264 16.96 27.68 -4.64
N GLN A 265 18.07 27.46 -5.34
CA GLN A 265 18.39 26.19 -5.98
C GLN A 265 18.45 25.05 -4.95
N LYS A 266 19.01 25.30 -3.76
CA LYS A 266 19.02 24.33 -2.67
C LYS A 266 17.60 23.97 -2.22
N GLN A 267 16.72 24.96 -2.04
CA GLN A 267 15.34 24.71 -1.62
C GLN A 267 14.55 23.93 -2.68
N GLN A 268 14.73 24.29 -3.95
CA GLN A 268 14.10 23.59 -5.08
C GLN A 268 14.57 22.13 -5.16
N LEU A 269 15.89 21.89 -5.11
CA LEU A 269 16.44 20.53 -5.18
C LEU A 269 16.08 19.68 -3.95
N ALA A 270 15.96 20.29 -2.77
CA ALA A 270 15.48 19.59 -1.58
C ALA A 270 14.00 19.18 -1.71
N ALA A 271 13.17 20.02 -2.33
CA ALA A 271 11.78 19.69 -2.63
C ALA A 271 11.67 18.60 -3.70
N GLU A 272 12.50 18.66 -4.75
CA GLU A 272 12.57 17.64 -5.82
C GLU A 272 13.04 16.29 -5.28
N ASP A 273 14.08 16.25 -4.43
CA ASP A 273 14.55 15.00 -3.81
C ASP A 273 13.49 14.41 -2.87
N ALA A 274 12.81 15.25 -2.09
CA ALA A 274 11.71 14.81 -1.23
C ALA A 274 10.52 14.25 -2.04
N ALA A 275 10.25 14.79 -3.22
CA ALA A 275 9.23 14.25 -4.14
C ALA A 275 9.68 12.91 -4.73
N ALA A 276 10.92 12.83 -5.21
CA ALA A 276 11.50 11.61 -5.79
C ALA A 276 11.70 10.45 -4.77
N GLN A 277 11.67 10.74 -3.47
CA GLN A 277 11.68 9.71 -2.42
C GLN A 277 10.28 9.14 -2.10
N ARG A 278 9.21 9.84 -2.47
CA ARG A 278 7.82 9.41 -2.22
C ARG A 278 7.26 8.53 -3.34
N GLU A 279 7.76 8.72 -4.56
CA GLU A 279 7.45 7.91 -5.75
C GLU A 279 8.27 6.61 -5.79
#